data_AF-A0A537WN38-F1
#
_entry.id   AF-A0A537WN38-F1
#
_cell.length_a   1.000
_cell.length_b   1.000
_cell.length_c   1.000
_cell.angle_alpha   90.00
_cell.angle_beta   90.00
_cell.angle_gamma   90.00
#
_symmetry.space_group_name_H-M   'P 1'
#
loop_
_entity.id
_entity.type
_entity.pdbx_description
1 polymer ?
#
loop_
_entity_poly.entity_id
_entity_poly.type
_entity_poly.pdbx_seq_one_letter_code
_entity_poly.pdbx_strand_id
1 'polypeptide(L)' 'MASGTVLVRVFRSGLEESVHLGHVAVCDVDGHLVASAGDPHRLVFARSSMKPVQAAVSLGAIGGGLGDDLVAVMC' A
#
# COMPACT_ATOMS: atom_id res chain seq x y z
N MET A 1 11.06 -6.37 18.91
CA MET A 1 10.31 -5.85 17.73
C MET A 1 9.70 -7.03 17.03
N ALA A 2 8.38 -7.05 16.79
CA ALA A 2 7.75 -8.15 16.07
C ALA A 2 8.27 -8.15 14.61
N SER A 3 8.88 -9.25 14.19
CA SER A 3 9.26 -9.47 12.80
C SER A 3 8.00 -9.61 11.94
N GLY A 4 8.05 -9.17 10.68
CA GLY A 4 7.00 -9.44 9.70
C GLY A 4 6.80 -10.95 9.49
N THR A 5 5.60 -11.32 9.01
CA THR A 5 5.31 -12.70 8.58
C THR A 5 5.73 -12.92 7.13
N VAL A 6 5.95 -14.16 6.71
CA VAL A 6 6.26 -14.47 5.31
C VAL A 6 5.04 -14.20 4.45
N LEU A 7 5.16 -13.23 3.54
CA LEU A 7 4.09 -12.88 2.59
C LEU A 7 4.37 -13.41 1.19
N VAL A 8 5.65 -13.42 0.77
CA VAL A 8 6.04 -13.84 -0.57
C VAL A 8 7.32 -14.65 -0.51
N ARG A 9 7.35 -15.75 -1.28
CA ARG A 9 8.54 -16.55 -1.57
C ARG A 9 8.79 -16.49 -3.07
N VAL A 10 9.99 -16.08 -3.47
CA VAL A 10 10.37 -15.95 -4.88
C VAL A 10 11.27 -17.11 -5.25
N PHE A 11 10.86 -17.88 -6.27
CA PHE A 11 11.61 -19.02 -6.79
C PHE A 11 12.13 -18.73 -8.19
N ARG A 12 13.40 -19.07 -8.46
CA ARG A 12 13.99 -19.06 -9.81
C ARG A 12 14.67 -20.39 -10.06
N SER A 13 14.29 -21.04 -11.16
CA SER A 13 14.83 -22.37 -11.53
C SER A 13 14.74 -23.41 -10.41
N GLY A 14 13.67 -23.37 -9.62
CA GLY A 14 13.43 -24.28 -8.49
C GLY A 14 14.15 -23.93 -7.18
N LEU A 15 14.99 -22.89 -7.16
CA LEU A 15 15.65 -22.39 -5.95
C LEU A 15 14.87 -21.22 -5.34
N GLU A 16 14.67 -21.24 -4.02
CA GLU A 16 14.15 -20.09 -3.28
C GLU A 16 15.23 -19.01 -3.16
N GLU A 17 15.06 -17.88 -3.85
CA GLU A 17 16.05 -16.81 -3.86
C GLU A 17 15.73 -15.68 -2.86
N SER A 18 14.46 -15.47 -2.54
CA SER A 18 14.04 -14.37 -1.65
C SER A 18 12.78 -14.71 -0.87
N VAL A 19 12.74 -14.24 0.38
CA VAL A 19 11.59 -14.31 1.26
C VAL A 19 11.25 -12.90 1.73
N HIS A 20 10.08 -12.41 1.37
CA HIS A 20 9.61 -11.08 1.75
C HIS A 20 8.75 -11.19 3.00
N LEU A 21 9.25 -10.61 4.09
CA LEU A 21 8.52 -10.46 5.34
C LEU A 21 7.74 -9.15 5.34
N GLY A 22 6.52 -9.17 5.88
CA GLY A 22 5.75 -7.95 6.00
C GLY A 22 4.54 -8.07 6.91
N HIS A 23 3.73 -7.03 6.87
CA HIS A 23 2.46 -6.93 7.56
C HIS A 23 1.40 -6.42 6.56
N VAL A 24 0.21 -6.99 6.59
CA VAL A 24 -0.91 -6.65 5.71
C VAL A 24 -2.14 -6.40 6.56
N ALA A 25 -2.84 -5.31 6.25
CA ALA A 25 -4.16 -5.00 6.76
C ALA A 25 -5.09 -4.80 5.55
N VAL A 26 -6.23 -5.47 5.55
CA VAL A 26 -7.32 -5.23 4.58
C VAL A 26 -8.45 -4.61 5.37
N CYS A 27 -8.89 -3.43 4.97
CA CYS A 27 -9.99 -2.72 5.60
C CYS A 27 -11.16 -2.55 4.63
N ASP A 28 -12.38 -2.51 5.16
CA ASP A 28 -13.55 -2.07 4.40
C ASP A 28 -13.59 -0.53 4.26
N VAL A 29 -14.66 -0.02 3.65
CA VAL A 29 -14.86 1.42 3.41
C VAL A 29 -15.06 2.24 4.69
N ASP A 30 -15.51 1.60 5.77
CA ASP A 30 -15.68 2.22 7.09
C ASP A 30 -14.38 2.19 7.90
N GLY A 31 -13.34 1.53 7.36
CA GLY A 31 -12.04 1.39 7.99
C GLY A 31 -11.94 0.19 8.95
N HIS A 32 -12.95 -0.68 9.00
CA HIS A 32 -12.88 -1.89 9.81
C HIS A 32 -11.94 -2.91 9.18
N LEU A 33 -11.09 -3.53 10.00
CA LEU A 33 -10.20 -4.58 9.56
C LEU A 33 -11.00 -5.84 9.21
N VAL A 34 -10.94 -6.28 7.96
CA VAL A 34 -11.62 -7.48 7.45
C VAL A 34 -10.68 -8.69 7.33
N ALA A 35 -9.38 -8.46 7.15
CA ALA A 35 -8.36 -9.50 7.13
C ALA A 35 -6.97 -8.92 7.44
N SER A 36 -6.05 -9.77 7.91
CA SER A 36 -4.67 -9.35 8.18
C SER A 36 -3.67 -10.51 8.09
N ALA A 37 -2.41 -10.17 7.85
CA ALA A 37 -1.27 -11.06 8.01
C ALA A 37 -0.14 -10.31 8.72
N GLY A 38 0.39 -10.85 9.83
CA GLY A 38 1.37 -10.14 10.66
C GLY A 38 0.70 -9.19 11.66
N ASP A 39 1.20 -7.97 11.80
CA ASP A 39 0.72 -6.96 12.76
C ASP A 39 0.08 -5.79 11.99
N PRO A 40 -1.26 -5.73 11.89
CA PRO A 40 -1.96 -4.67 11.15
C PRO A 40 -1.85 -3.29 11.82
N HIS A 41 -1.37 -3.21 13.07
CA HIS A 41 -1.18 -1.97 13.81
C HIS A 41 0.28 -1.51 13.85
N ARG A 42 1.16 -2.17 13.08
CA ARG A 42 2.57 -1.81 12.98
C ARG A 42 2.72 -0.39 12.43
N LEU A 43 3.33 0.50 13.20
CA LEU A 43 3.71 1.83 12.73
C LEU A 43 4.77 1.73 11.62
N VAL A 44 4.47 2.33 10.47
CA VAL A 44 5.35 2.43 9.30
C VAL A 44 5.25 3.82 8.67
N PHE A 45 6.29 4.26 7.98
CA PHE A 45 6.20 5.46 7.16
C PHE A 45 5.41 5.16 5.88
N ALA A 46 4.39 5.98 5.56
CA ALA A 46 3.63 5.84 4.32
C ALA A 46 4.51 6.00 3.06
N ARG A 47 5.54 6.86 3.11
CA ARG A 47 6.43 7.14 1.97
C ARG A 47 5.60 7.46 0.71
N SER A 48 6.02 6.93 -0.45
CA SER A 48 5.33 7.10 -1.73
C SER A 48 3.90 6.53 -1.79
N SER A 49 3.45 5.72 -0.82
CA SER A 49 2.05 5.24 -0.82
C SER A 49 1.04 6.34 -0.48
N MET A 50 1.49 7.51 -0.05
CA MET A 50 0.63 8.66 0.26
C MET A 50 0.23 9.48 -0.99
N LYS A 51 0.79 9.17 -2.17
CA LYS A 51 0.50 9.89 -3.42
C LYS A 51 -0.98 10.04 -3.75
N PRO A 52 -1.86 9.02 -3.59
CA PRO A 52 -3.29 9.19 -3.84
C PRO A 52 -3.93 10.28 -2.98
N VAL A 53 -3.53 10.38 -1.70
CA VAL A 53 -4.02 11.42 -0.78
C VAL A 53 -3.49 12.80 -1.20
N GLN A 54 -2.20 12.88 -1.55
CA GLN A 54 -1.59 14.11 -2.07
C GLN A 54 -2.29 14.58 -3.35
N ALA A 55 -2.55 13.67 -4.27
CA ALA A 55 -3.25 13.92 -5.52
C ALA A 55 -4.67 14.44 -5.29
N ALA A 56 -5.44 13.80 -4.41
CA ALA A 56 -6.80 14.22 -4.08
C ALA A 56 -6.84 15.65 -3.53
N VAL A 57 -5.90 16.01 -2.64
CA VAL A 57 -5.78 17.38 -2.11
C VAL A 57 -5.41 18.36 -3.21
N SER A 58 -4.42 18.02 -4.05
CA SER A 58 -3.99 18.89 -5.16
C SER A 58 -5.12 19.12 -6.18
N LEU A 59 -5.86 18.07 -6.55
CA LEU A 59 -7.00 18.16 -7.46
C LEU A 59 -8.12 19.05 -6.89
N GLY A 60 -8.45 18.88 -5.60
CA GLY A 60 -9.40 19.75 -4.93
C GLY A 60 -8.96 21.21 -4.90
N ALA A 61 -7.66 21.47 -4.73
CA ALA A 61 -7.11 22.82 -4.66
C ALA A 61 -7.10 23.57 -6.01
N ILE A 62 -6.91 22.88 -7.14
CA ILE A 62 -6.89 23.52 -8.46
C ILE A 62 -8.29 23.87 -8.99
N GLY A 63 -9.36 23.37 -8.36
CA GLY A 63 -10.76 23.72 -8.68
C GLY A 63 -11.28 23.26 -10.04
N GLY A 64 -10.41 22.77 -10.93
CA GLY A 64 -10.76 22.11 -12.19
C GLY A 64 -10.38 20.63 -12.15
N GLY A 65 -11.26 19.77 -12.67
CA GLY A 65 -10.92 18.35 -12.84
C GLY A 65 -9.80 18.17 -13.86
N LEU A 66 -8.91 17.21 -13.61
CA LEU A 66 -8.02 16.68 -14.65
C LEU A 66 -8.74 15.56 -15.39
N GLY A 67 -8.37 15.33 -16.65
CA GLY A 67 -8.78 14.10 -17.35
C GLY A 67 -8.22 12.86 -16.62
N ASP A 68 -8.93 11.74 -16.71
CA ASP A 68 -8.56 10.48 -16.04
C ASP A 68 -7.13 10.02 -16.37
N ASP A 69 -6.67 10.32 -17.59
CA ASP A 69 -5.31 10.05 -18.07
C ASP A 69 -4.24 10.83 -17.30
N LEU A 70 -4.53 12.08 -16.93
CA LEU A 70 -3.63 12.93 -16.15
C LEU A 70 -3.71 12.63 -14.65
N VAL A 71 -4.89 12.25 -14.13
CA VAL A 71 -5.05 11.80 -12.74
C VAL A 71 -4.22 10.53 -12.48
N ALA A 72 -4.16 9.60 -13.44
CA ALA A 72 -3.40 8.37 -13.33
C ALA A 72 -1.89 8.59 -13.14
N VAL A 73 -1.33 9.70 -13.64
CA VAL A 73 0.10 10.05 -13.47
C VAL A 73 0.44 10.49 -12.04
N MET A 74 -0.56 10.84 -11.25
CA MET A 74 -0.36 11.25 -9.84
C MET A 74 -0.17 10.07 -8.89
N CYS A 75 -0.09 8.83 -9.39
CA CYS A 75 0.14 7.58 -8.66
C CYS A 75 1.62 7.21 -8.53
#